data_AF-A0A1W7ACF9-F1
#
_entry.id   AF-A0A1W7ACF9-F1
#
_cell.length_a   1.000
_cell.length_b   1.000
_cell.length_c   1.000
_cell.angle_alpha   90.00
_cell.angle_beta   90.00
_cell.angle_gamma   90.00
#
_symmetry.space_group_name_H-M   'P 1'
#
loop_
_entity.id
_entity.type
_entity.pdbx_description
1 polymer ?
#
loop_
_entity_poly.entity_id
_entity_poly.type
_entity_poly.pdbx_seq_one_letter_code
_entity_poly.pdbx_strand_id
1 'polypeptide(L)'
;MNFRDISLLIDMLIGLLENAIHLSFKSHVKNITNVINSVLATYDNDRATKYIELEQLKLEIKRLNTEHYKVIQDSIEQYKVLSYIHTKTPSEFLLSQMTGDDVKSSIGNYDELLKHLDSEVDEYKLSTIVNNHINKLTDELSGVVTSNALNDIDNKQTLQAVEHTVDKYKRHAQNLANLETGKAQSQANIDIDEENKEKYKLRKIWISQRDKRVRETHIILDATEADKDGLFHSKPTKAKGLAPRMMKGALAMKENAGCRCSIGYRINGVELQQMDKNHMSKEHQVLYERTKFDRYQMWLDKVSENIHPAYYEQLSKGIDWDRKQMLKKKKNTVRDDATKFKEMLENGFHKKADGSWGY
;
A
#
# COMPACT_ATOMS: atom_id res chain seq x y z
N MET A 1 -6.42 0.81 21.59
CA MET A 1 -6.36 1.03 20.13
C MET A 1 -7.79 1.21 19.66
N ASN A 2 -8.07 2.11 18.72
CA ASN A 2 -9.38 2.25 18.09
C ASN A 2 -9.25 2.06 16.56
N PHE A 3 -10.35 2.19 15.81
CA PHE A 3 -10.32 2.04 14.36
C PHE A 3 -9.48 3.10 13.62
N ARG A 4 -9.29 4.28 14.23
CA ARG A 4 -8.39 5.30 13.69
C ARG A 4 -6.94 4.85 13.80
N ASP A 5 -6.55 4.27 14.93
CA ASP A 5 -5.21 3.70 15.12
C ASP A 5 -4.93 2.57 14.11
N ILE A 6 -5.92 1.70 13.86
CA ILE A 6 -5.84 0.67 12.80
C ILE A 6 -5.60 1.33 11.44
N SER A 7 -6.34 2.40 11.14
CA SER A 7 -6.20 3.12 9.87
C SER A 7 -4.82 3.76 9.71
N LEU A 8 -4.26 4.31 10.80
CA LEU A 8 -2.91 4.87 10.81
C LEU A 8 -1.83 3.79 10.62
N LEU A 9 -2.04 2.60 11.17
CA LEU A 9 -1.16 1.45 10.92
C LEU A 9 -1.16 1.06 9.43
N ILE A 10 -2.32 1.03 8.79
CA ILE A 10 -2.38 0.75 7.35
C ILE A 10 -1.70 1.86 6.53
N ASP A 11 -1.93 3.13 6.87
CA ASP A 11 -1.25 4.26 6.20
C ASP A 11 0.29 4.15 6.35
N MET A 12 0.79 3.66 7.49
CA MET A 12 2.21 3.39 7.69
C MET A 12 2.71 2.24 6.80
N LEU A 13 1.98 1.11 6.74
CA LEU A 13 2.32 -0.01 5.86
C LEU A 13 2.40 0.44 4.40
N ILE A 14 1.44 1.25 3.95
CA ILE A 14 1.46 1.87 2.62
C ILE A 14 2.72 2.72 2.44
N GLY A 15 3.05 3.58 3.41
CA GLY A 15 4.25 4.43 3.34
C GLY A 15 5.55 3.63 3.26
N LEU A 16 5.66 2.55 4.02
CA LEU A 16 6.82 1.63 3.98
C LEU A 16 6.97 0.98 2.61
N LEU A 17 5.88 0.48 2.03
CA LEU A 17 5.88 -0.11 0.69
C LEU A 17 6.24 0.93 -0.39
N GLU A 18 5.63 2.11 -0.33
CA GLU A 18 5.95 3.20 -1.27
C GLU A 18 7.43 3.58 -1.22
N ASN A 19 8.04 3.56 -0.03
CA ASN A 19 9.46 3.82 0.16
C ASN A 19 10.35 2.67 -0.35
N ALA A 20 9.97 1.42 -0.11
CA ALA A 20 10.67 0.26 -0.66
C ALA A 20 10.69 0.31 -2.20
N ILE A 21 9.55 0.66 -2.82
CA ILE A 21 9.44 0.89 -4.26
C ILE A 21 10.37 2.03 -4.69
N HIS A 22 10.38 3.16 -3.98
CA HIS A 22 11.28 4.28 -4.30
C HIS A 22 12.75 3.83 -4.35
N LEU A 23 13.21 3.10 -3.32
CA LEU A 23 14.57 2.58 -3.24
C LEU A 23 14.89 1.58 -4.35
N SER A 24 13.93 0.68 -4.65
CA SER A 24 14.05 -0.30 -5.73
C SER A 24 14.24 0.40 -7.08
N PHE A 25 13.41 1.40 -7.38
CA PHE A 25 13.53 2.19 -8.60
C PHE A 25 14.85 2.98 -8.69
N LYS A 26 15.37 3.50 -7.57
CA LYS A 26 16.69 4.15 -7.54
C LYS A 26 17.82 3.20 -7.94
N SER A 27 17.73 1.92 -7.55
CA SER A 27 18.67 0.90 -8.02
C SER A 27 18.43 0.55 -9.50
N HIS A 28 17.17 0.46 -9.90
CA HIS A 28 16.78 0.11 -11.27
C HIS A 28 17.25 1.12 -12.31
N VAL A 29 17.17 2.43 -12.01
CA VAL A 29 17.72 3.50 -12.85
C VAL A 29 19.19 3.25 -13.18
N LYS A 30 19.99 2.86 -12.17
CA LYS A 30 21.43 2.58 -12.37
C LYS A 30 21.62 1.38 -13.29
N ASN A 31 20.83 0.31 -13.10
CA ASN A 31 20.91 -0.89 -13.93
C ASN A 31 20.59 -0.58 -15.40
N ILE A 32 19.47 0.12 -15.66
CA ILE A 32 19.09 0.52 -17.02
C ILE A 32 20.17 1.43 -17.63
N THR A 33 20.62 2.45 -16.90
CA THR A 33 21.63 3.40 -17.39
C THR A 33 22.94 2.71 -17.74
N ASN A 34 23.37 1.72 -16.94
CA ASN A 34 24.58 0.95 -17.22
C ASN A 34 24.46 0.13 -18.50
N VAL A 35 23.32 -0.55 -18.71
CA VAL A 35 23.10 -1.32 -19.94
C VAL A 35 23.04 -0.40 -21.16
N ILE A 36 22.33 0.73 -21.07
CA ILE A 36 22.28 1.72 -22.16
C ILE A 36 23.68 2.23 -22.49
N ASN A 37 24.47 2.62 -21.48
CA ASN A 37 25.84 3.10 -21.70
C ASN A 37 26.75 2.03 -22.32
N SER A 38 26.61 0.76 -21.91
CA SER A 38 27.41 -0.32 -22.51
C SER A 38 27.13 -0.50 -24.00
N VAL A 39 25.87 -0.38 -24.41
CA VAL A 39 25.48 -0.50 -25.81
C VAL A 39 25.90 0.76 -26.57
N LEU A 40 25.64 1.95 -26.04
CA LEU A 40 26.05 3.22 -26.67
C LEU A 40 27.57 3.37 -26.82
N ALA A 41 28.38 2.76 -25.95
CA ALA A 41 29.84 2.83 -26.01
C ALA A 41 30.44 1.96 -27.13
N THR A 42 29.73 0.93 -27.58
CA THR A 42 30.18 0.02 -28.66
C THR A 42 29.62 0.40 -30.03
N TYR A 43 28.95 1.55 -30.15
CA TYR A 43 28.32 2.03 -31.38
C TYR A 43 29.33 2.13 -32.53
N ASP A 44 29.15 1.29 -33.55
CA ASP A 44 29.80 1.45 -34.86
C ASP A 44 28.90 2.25 -35.82
N ASN A 45 29.50 2.91 -36.82
CA ASN A 45 28.81 3.78 -37.77
C ASN A 45 27.98 3.04 -38.83
N ASP A 46 28.02 1.71 -38.88
CA ASP A 46 27.17 0.92 -39.77
C ASP A 46 25.70 0.90 -39.31
N ARG A 47 24.80 1.23 -40.23
CA ARG A 47 23.37 1.40 -39.95
C ARG A 47 22.66 0.09 -39.62
N ALA A 48 23.05 -1.02 -40.26
CA ALA A 48 22.43 -2.33 -40.02
C ALA A 48 22.79 -2.88 -38.63
N THR A 49 24.05 -2.71 -38.24
CA THR A 49 24.57 -3.08 -36.92
C THR A 49 23.88 -2.31 -35.81
N LYS A 50 23.65 -0.99 -36.00
CA LYS A 50 22.89 -0.15 -35.05
C LYS A 50 21.48 -0.67 -34.74
N TYR A 51 20.73 -1.12 -35.75
CA TYR A 51 19.37 -1.65 -35.51
C TYR A 51 19.39 -2.96 -34.72
N ILE A 52 20.36 -3.84 -34.99
CA ILE A 52 20.49 -5.12 -34.27
C ILE A 52 20.83 -4.87 -32.79
N GLU A 53 21.78 -3.97 -32.51
CA GLU A 53 22.18 -3.61 -31.15
C GLU A 53 21.02 -2.97 -30.36
N LEU A 54 20.22 -2.11 -31.01
CA LEU A 54 19.05 -1.48 -30.40
C LEU A 54 17.93 -2.49 -30.07
N GLU A 55 17.70 -3.49 -30.93
CA GLU A 55 16.74 -4.56 -30.64
C GLU A 55 17.21 -5.45 -29.49
N GLN A 56 18.50 -5.77 -29.42
CA GLN A 56 19.08 -6.49 -28.28
C GLN A 56 18.94 -5.68 -26.99
N LEU A 57 19.20 -4.37 -27.04
CA LEU A 57 19.01 -3.47 -25.91
C LEU A 57 17.55 -3.46 -25.42
N LYS A 58 16.58 -3.43 -26.34
CA LYS A 58 15.15 -3.52 -26.00
C LYS A 58 14.82 -4.80 -25.24
N LEU A 59 15.34 -5.95 -25.70
CA LEU A 59 15.14 -7.23 -25.02
C LEU A 59 15.74 -7.23 -23.62
N GLU A 60 16.94 -6.66 -23.45
CA GLU A 60 17.61 -6.59 -22.16
C GLU A 60 16.90 -5.62 -21.19
N ILE A 61 16.43 -4.46 -21.67
CA ILE A 61 15.59 -3.55 -20.91
C ILE A 61 14.31 -4.27 -20.44
N LYS A 62 13.67 -5.04 -21.33
CA LYS A 62 12.48 -5.83 -20.98
C LYS A 62 12.78 -6.84 -19.89
N ARG A 63 13.91 -7.55 -19.97
CA ARG A 63 14.35 -8.52 -18.96
C ARG A 63 14.54 -7.84 -17.60
N LEU A 64 15.30 -6.74 -17.55
CA LEU A 64 15.53 -5.97 -16.33
C LEU A 64 14.23 -5.44 -15.73
N ASN A 65 13.34 -4.89 -16.58
CA ASN A 65 12.03 -4.41 -16.13
C ASN A 65 11.19 -5.56 -15.54
N THR A 66 11.19 -6.73 -16.17
CA THR A 66 10.45 -7.91 -15.69
C THR A 66 10.96 -8.36 -14.32
N GLU A 67 12.28 -8.49 -14.15
CA GLU A 67 12.89 -8.87 -12.88
C GLU A 67 12.61 -7.86 -11.77
N HIS A 68 12.72 -6.57 -12.08
CA HIS A 68 12.44 -5.50 -11.12
C HIS A 68 10.97 -5.48 -10.70
N TYR A 69 10.05 -5.60 -11.65
CA TYR A 69 8.61 -5.58 -11.35
C TYR A 69 8.12 -6.85 -10.64
N LYS A 70 8.80 -7.99 -10.79
CA LYS A 70 8.52 -9.17 -9.97
C LYS A 70 8.72 -8.88 -8.48
N VAL A 71 9.83 -8.24 -8.11
CA VAL A 71 10.10 -7.82 -6.72
C VAL A 71 9.03 -6.84 -6.20
N ILE A 72 8.59 -5.91 -7.06
CA ILE A 72 7.52 -4.97 -6.72
C ILE A 72 6.19 -5.70 -6.51
N GLN A 73 5.83 -6.62 -7.40
CA GLN A 73 4.59 -7.40 -7.31
C GLN A 73 4.57 -8.23 -6.02
N ASP A 74 5.64 -8.98 -5.74
CA ASP A 74 5.76 -9.79 -4.52
C ASP A 74 5.63 -8.91 -3.26
N SER A 75 6.20 -7.71 -3.29
CA SER A 75 6.08 -6.75 -2.19
C SER A 75 4.65 -6.23 -2.03
N ILE A 76 3.95 -5.92 -3.12
CA ILE A 76 2.55 -5.47 -3.07
C ILE A 76 1.67 -6.59 -2.50
N GLU A 77 1.82 -7.83 -2.99
CA GLU A 77 1.06 -9.00 -2.53
C GLU A 77 1.23 -9.24 -1.02
N GLN A 78 2.48 -9.18 -0.52
CA GLN A 78 2.75 -9.27 0.91
C GLN A 78 2.02 -8.19 1.70
N TYR A 79 2.13 -6.92 1.29
CA TYR A 79 1.52 -5.80 2.00
C TYR A 79 -0.01 -5.78 1.88
N LYS A 80 -0.60 -6.34 0.81
CA LYS A 80 -2.05 -6.58 0.72
C LYS A 80 -2.49 -7.51 1.85
N VAL A 81 -1.84 -8.66 2.00
CA VAL A 81 -2.17 -9.64 3.04
C VAL A 81 -1.97 -9.04 4.43
N LEU A 82 -0.87 -8.32 4.65
CA LEU A 82 -0.63 -7.63 5.92
C LEU A 82 -1.72 -6.61 6.20
N SER A 83 -2.08 -5.77 5.22
CA SER A 83 -3.11 -4.77 5.42
C SER A 83 -4.48 -5.38 5.73
N TYR A 84 -4.79 -6.54 5.15
CA TYR A 84 -6.00 -7.28 5.47
C TYR A 84 -5.98 -7.77 6.92
N ILE A 85 -4.93 -8.50 7.33
CA ILE A 85 -4.79 -9.04 8.70
C ILE A 85 -4.80 -7.93 9.74
N HIS A 86 -4.02 -6.87 9.51
CA HIS A 86 -3.91 -5.71 10.40
C HIS A 86 -5.16 -4.84 10.43
N THR A 87 -6.12 -5.07 9.53
CA THR A 87 -7.44 -4.46 9.63
C THR A 87 -8.43 -5.41 10.28
N LYS A 88 -8.52 -6.65 9.80
CA LYS A 88 -9.53 -7.64 10.19
C LYS A 88 -9.42 -8.01 11.67
N THR A 89 -8.29 -8.61 12.04
CA THR A 89 -8.09 -9.14 13.38
C THR A 89 -8.27 -8.08 14.47
N PRO A 90 -7.57 -6.93 14.44
CA PRO A 90 -7.73 -5.98 15.53
C PRO A 90 -9.14 -5.39 15.58
N SER A 91 -9.82 -5.21 14.44
CA SER A 91 -11.22 -4.77 14.44
C SER A 91 -12.16 -5.80 15.07
N GLU A 92 -11.96 -7.09 14.82
CA GLU A 92 -12.72 -8.16 15.49
C GLU A 92 -12.46 -8.18 17.00
N PHE A 93 -11.22 -7.94 17.44
CA PHE A 93 -10.91 -7.74 18.85
C PHE A 93 -11.67 -6.54 19.43
N LEU A 94 -11.72 -5.41 18.72
CA LEU A 94 -12.49 -4.25 19.15
C LEU A 94 -13.97 -4.60 19.29
N LEU A 95 -14.56 -5.27 18.30
CA LEU A 95 -15.95 -5.72 18.34
C LEU A 95 -16.20 -6.67 19.52
N SER A 96 -15.37 -7.69 19.69
CA SER A 96 -15.40 -8.64 20.80
C SER A 96 -15.42 -7.93 22.17
N GLN A 97 -14.53 -6.96 22.39
CA GLN A 97 -14.49 -6.23 23.66
C GLN A 97 -15.73 -5.36 23.88
N MET A 98 -16.39 -4.91 22.80
CA MET A 98 -17.59 -4.08 22.88
C MET A 98 -18.86 -4.89 23.10
N THR A 99 -18.95 -6.08 22.48
CA THR A 99 -20.14 -6.92 22.53
C THR A 99 -20.06 -7.96 23.65
N GLY A 100 -18.87 -8.21 24.19
CA GLY A 100 -18.60 -9.24 25.20
C GLY A 100 -18.45 -10.64 24.60
N ASP A 101 -18.39 -10.76 23.28
CA ASP A 101 -18.22 -12.03 22.59
C ASP A 101 -16.75 -12.41 22.40
N ASP A 102 -16.51 -13.69 22.19
CA ASP A 102 -15.20 -14.22 21.82
C ASP A 102 -14.78 -13.74 20.42
N VAL A 103 -13.46 -13.53 20.26
CA VAL A 103 -12.85 -13.21 18.97
C VAL A 103 -12.95 -14.43 18.06
N LYS A 104 -13.52 -14.23 16.87
CA LYS A 104 -13.71 -15.30 15.86
C LYS A 104 -12.59 -15.40 14.83
N SER A 105 -11.52 -14.64 14.97
CA SER A 105 -10.48 -14.52 13.95
C SER A 105 -9.84 -15.85 13.59
N SER A 106 -10.08 -16.31 12.35
CA SER A 106 -9.23 -17.25 11.65
C SER A 106 -8.44 -16.50 10.59
N ILE A 107 -7.11 -16.56 10.69
CA ILE A 107 -6.24 -16.10 9.61
C ILE A 107 -6.08 -17.28 8.66
N GLY A 108 -6.60 -17.13 7.44
CA GLY A 108 -6.34 -18.07 6.35
C GLY A 108 -4.85 -18.10 6.00
N ASN A 109 -4.39 -19.15 5.32
CA ASN A 109 -3.00 -19.16 4.87
C ASN A 109 -2.77 -18.07 3.80
N TYR A 110 -1.49 -17.75 3.57
CA TYR A 110 -1.09 -16.67 2.66
C TYR A 110 -1.70 -16.80 1.25
N ASP A 111 -1.69 -17.99 0.66
CA ASP A 111 -2.18 -18.22 -0.70
C ASP A 111 -3.71 -18.09 -0.80
N GLU A 112 -4.44 -18.54 0.21
CA GLU A 112 -5.89 -18.36 0.31
C GLU A 112 -6.26 -16.87 0.43
N LEU A 113 -5.53 -16.13 1.27
CA LEU A 113 -5.74 -14.68 1.42
C LEU A 113 -5.42 -13.93 0.13
N LEU A 114 -4.36 -14.29 -0.59
CA LEU A 114 -4.07 -13.66 -1.87
C LEU A 114 -5.18 -13.89 -2.89
N LYS A 115 -5.73 -15.11 -2.97
CA LYS A 115 -6.86 -15.41 -3.86
C LYS A 115 -8.10 -14.62 -3.48
N HIS A 116 -8.39 -14.51 -2.18
CA HIS A 116 -9.51 -13.69 -1.67
C HIS A 116 -9.36 -12.20 -1.99
N LEU A 117 -8.12 -11.69 -1.97
CA LEU A 117 -7.81 -10.27 -2.17
C LEU A 117 -7.52 -9.90 -3.63
N ASP A 118 -7.54 -10.86 -4.56
CA ASP A 118 -7.34 -10.59 -5.98
C ASP A 118 -8.62 -10.09 -6.63
N SER A 119 -8.48 -9.41 -7.76
CA SER A 119 -9.63 -8.96 -8.54
C SER A 119 -10.25 -10.14 -9.31
N GLU A 120 -11.57 -10.27 -9.25
CA GLU A 120 -12.32 -11.21 -10.09
C GLU A 120 -12.28 -10.83 -11.59
N VAL A 121 -12.04 -9.55 -11.89
CA VAL A 121 -11.92 -9.02 -13.26
C VAL A 121 -10.46 -9.08 -13.69
N ASP A 122 -10.17 -9.84 -14.76
CA ASP A 122 -8.82 -10.14 -15.25
C ASP A 122 -8.00 -8.87 -15.56
N GLU A 123 -8.62 -7.85 -16.14
CA GLU A 123 -7.97 -6.58 -16.49
C GLU A 123 -7.50 -5.79 -15.26
N TYR A 124 -8.11 -6.05 -14.10
CA TYR A 124 -7.81 -5.39 -12.84
C TYR A 124 -6.99 -6.26 -11.88
N LYS A 125 -6.59 -7.46 -12.30
CA LYS A 125 -5.63 -8.28 -11.55
C LYS A 125 -4.28 -7.58 -11.47
N LEU A 126 -3.62 -7.73 -10.32
CA LEU A 126 -2.32 -7.12 -10.06
C LEU A 126 -1.29 -7.51 -11.13
N SER A 127 -1.22 -8.80 -11.48
CA SER A 127 -0.31 -9.34 -12.49
C SER A 127 -0.54 -8.70 -13.87
N THR A 128 -1.81 -8.50 -14.27
CA THR A 128 -2.17 -7.83 -15.52
C THR A 128 -1.70 -6.37 -15.54
N ILE A 129 -1.94 -5.63 -14.46
CA ILE A 129 -1.51 -4.23 -14.36
C ILE A 129 0.01 -4.12 -14.35
N VAL A 130 0.71 -5.00 -13.63
CA VAL A 130 2.18 -5.06 -13.59
C VAL A 130 2.75 -5.35 -14.97
N ASN A 131 2.21 -6.33 -15.69
CA ASN A 131 2.62 -6.64 -17.07
C ASN A 131 2.43 -5.45 -18.01
N ASN A 132 1.33 -4.71 -17.86
CA ASN A 132 1.10 -3.48 -18.60
C ASN A 132 2.13 -2.39 -18.28
N HIS A 133 2.53 -2.25 -17.02
CA HIS A 133 3.62 -1.33 -16.65
C HIS A 133 4.96 -1.76 -17.25
N ILE A 134 5.31 -3.05 -17.21
CA ILE A 134 6.54 -3.59 -17.80
C ILE A 134 6.61 -3.27 -19.29
N ASN A 135 5.55 -3.58 -20.04
CA ASN A 135 5.52 -3.37 -21.48
C ASN A 135 5.62 -1.88 -21.83
N LYS A 136 4.81 -1.03 -21.19
CA LYS A 136 4.83 0.41 -21.48
C LYS A 136 6.15 1.08 -21.08
N LEU A 137 6.75 0.71 -19.94
CA LEU A 137 8.07 1.21 -19.55
C LEU A 137 9.14 0.79 -20.55
N THR A 138 9.10 -0.47 -20.99
CA THR A 138 10.05 -1.00 -21.99
C THR A 138 9.91 -0.24 -23.30
N ASP A 139 8.68 -0.09 -23.82
CA ASP A 139 8.44 0.58 -25.09
C ASP A 139 8.83 2.07 -25.03
N GLU A 140 8.53 2.77 -23.93
CA GLU A 140 8.88 4.17 -23.74
C GLU A 140 10.40 4.36 -23.62
N LEU A 141 11.10 3.51 -22.86
CA LEU A 141 12.55 3.54 -22.76
C LEU A 141 13.24 3.23 -24.09
N SER A 142 12.82 2.15 -24.76
CA SER A 142 13.36 1.81 -26.08
C SER A 142 13.10 2.91 -27.09
N GLY A 143 11.91 3.50 -27.10
CA GLY A 143 11.59 4.64 -27.95
C GLY A 143 12.50 5.84 -27.72
N VAL A 144 12.74 6.20 -26.45
CA VAL A 144 13.67 7.29 -26.07
C VAL A 144 15.09 7.00 -26.55
N VAL A 145 15.61 5.80 -26.27
CA VAL A 145 16.99 5.46 -26.62
C VAL A 145 17.18 5.37 -28.13
N THR A 146 16.28 4.68 -28.85
CA THR A 146 16.34 4.55 -30.31
C THR A 146 16.21 5.91 -30.99
N SER A 147 15.25 6.74 -30.57
CA SER A 147 15.08 8.08 -31.16
C SER A 147 16.33 8.93 -30.96
N ASN A 148 16.89 8.95 -29.75
CA ASN A 148 18.05 9.78 -29.47
C ASN A 148 19.31 9.28 -30.19
N ALA A 149 19.52 7.97 -30.24
CA ALA A 149 20.63 7.37 -30.95
C ALA A 149 20.59 7.61 -32.47
N LEU A 150 19.39 7.61 -33.08
CA LEU A 150 19.22 7.87 -34.51
C LEU A 150 19.34 9.35 -34.90
N ASN A 151 19.14 10.26 -33.95
CA ASN A 151 19.23 11.71 -34.17
C ASN A 151 20.54 12.32 -33.64
N ASP A 152 21.53 11.48 -33.32
CA ASP A 152 22.83 11.89 -32.75
C ASP A 152 22.70 12.83 -31.53
N ILE A 153 21.66 12.59 -30.71
CA ILE A 153 21.43 13.34 -29.47
C ILE A 153 22.48 12.93 -28.43
N ASP A 154 23.00 13.92 -27.72
CA ASP A 154 24.03 13.72 -26.70
C ASP A 154 23.63 12.68 -25.63
N ASN A 155 24.58 11.81 -25.29
CA ASN A 155 24.37 10.71 -24.35
C ASN A 155 23.83 11.18 -23.00
N LYS A 156 24.28 12.35 -22.50
CA LYS A 156 23.78 12.89 -21.22
C LYS A 156 22.29 13.22 -21.30
N GLN A 157 21.83 13.76 -22.42
CA GLN A 157 20.41 14.06 -22.63
C GLN A 157 19.57 12.77 -22.70
N THR A 158 20.09 11.72 -23.33
CA THR A 158 19.45 10.39 -23.35
C THR A 158 19.30 9.81 -21.95
N LEU A 159 20.35 9.87 -21.12
CA LEU A 159 20.28 9.38 -19.75
C LEU A 159 19.29 10.16 -18.89
N GLN A 160 19.21 11.49 -19.05
CA GLN A 160 18.21 12.31 -18.35
C GLN A 160 16.77 11.93 -18.74
N ALA A 161 16.53 11.65 -20.02
CA ALA A 161 15.21 11.21 -20.50
C ALA A 161 14.84 9.81 -19.96
N VAL A 162 15.82 8.91 -19.86
CA VAL A 162 15.67 7.59 -19.22
C VAL A 162 15.31 7.74 -17.74
N GLU A 163 16.04 8.56 -16.99
CA GLU A 163 15.76 8.82 -15.58
C GLU A 163 14.35 9.37 -15.37
N HIS A 164 13.93 10.34 -16.20
CA HIS A 164 12.59 10.91 -16.15
C HIS A 164 11.50 9.86 -16.42
N THR A 165 11.72 9.01 -17.43
CA THR A 165 10.81 7.92 -17.78
C THR A 165 10.68 6.95 -16.61
N VAL A 166 11.80 6.48 -16.04
CA VAL A 166 11.77 5.57 -14.90
C VAL A 166 11.10 6.20 -13.68
N ASP A 167 11.30 7.49 -13.41
CA ASP A 167 10.64 8.22 -12.31
C ASP A 167 9.10 8.32 -12.48
N LYS A 168 8.62 8.49 -13.71
CA LYS A 168 7.19 8.40 -14.03
C LYS A 168 6.61 7.03 -13.65
N TYR A 169 7.28 5.93 -14.00
CA TYR A 169 6.81 4.58 -13.66
C TYR A 169 6.98 4.23 -12.18
N LYS A 170 7.96 4.82 -11.47
CA LYS A 170 8.04 4.78 -10.01
C LYS A 170 6.74 5.29 -9.37
N ARG A 171 6.24 6.44 -9.82
CA ARG A 171 4.97 7.01 -9.34
C ARG A 171 3.78 6.11 -9.65
N HIS A 172 3.75 5.48 -10.83
CA HIS A 172 2.71 4.50 -11.17
C HIS A 172 2.74 3.27 -10.25
N ALA A 173 3.94 2.73 -9.97
CA ALA A 173 4.11 1.61 -9.04
C ALA A 173 3.71 1.96 -7.61
N GLN A 174 4.09 3.14 -7.10
CA GLN A 174 3.68 3.62 -5.78
C GLN A 174 2.16 3.81 -5.68
N ASN A 175 1.52 4.35 -6.72
CA ASN A 175 0.06 4.50 -6.75
C ASN A 175 -0.67 3.14 -6.79
N LEU A 176 -0.13 2.17 -7.53
CA LEU A 176 -0.66 0.81 -7.57
C LEU A 176 -0.56 0.14 -6.20
N ALA A 177 0.61 0.25 -5.56
CA ALA A 177 0.84 -0.24 -4.20
C ALA A 177 -0.16 0.36 -3.20
N ASN A 178 -0.31 1.68 -3.20
CA ASN A 178 -1.28 2.38 -2.36
C ASN A 178 -2.71 1.87 -2.56
N LEU A 179 -3.13 1.74 -3.83
CA LEU A 179 -4.47 1.29 -4.19
C LEU A 179 -4.71 -0.15 -3.74
N GLU A 180 -3.80 -1.06 -4.04
CA GLU A 180 -3.98 -2.48 -3.78
C GLU A 180 -3.91 -2.82 -2.28
N THR A 181 -2.94 -2.26 -1.56
CA THR A 181 -2.86 -2.40 -0.11
C THR A 181 -4.11 -1.82 0.56
N GLY A 182 -4.54 -0.64 0.13
CA GLY A 182 -5.73 -0.02 0.70
C GLY A 182 -7.06 -0.69 0.31
N LYS A 183 -7.15 -1.35 -0.85
CA LYS A 183 -8.27 -2.24 -1.19
C LYS A 183 -8.34 -3.41 -0.23
N ALA A 184 -7.21 -4.00 0.14
CA ALA A 184 -7.17 -5.10 1.10
C ALA A 184 -7.67 -4.69 2.49
N GLN A 185 -7.32 -3.48 2.98
CA GLN A 185 -7.95 -2.89 4.17
C GLN A 185 -9.47 -2.76 4.01
N SER A 186 -9.91 -2.32 2.83
CA SER A 186 -11.34 -2.09 2.57
C SER A 186 -12.11 -3.39 2.53
N GLN A 187 -11.53 -4.44 1.92
CA GLN A 187 -12.08 -5.79 1.91
C GLN A 187 -12.19 -6.36 3.32
N ALA A 188 -11.16 -6.21 4.16
CA ALA A 188 -11.22 -6.64 5.55
C ALA A 188 -12.42 -6.03 6.31
N ASN A 189 -12.68 -4.72 6.12
CA ASN A 189 -13.83 -4.07 6.72
C ASN A 189 -15.17 -4.57 6.14
N ILE A 190 -15.22 -4.87 4.83
CA ILE A 190 -16.43 -5.47 4.24
C ILE A 190 -16.70 -6.83 4.87
N ASP A 191 -15.69 -7.68 5.00
CA ASP A 191 -15.84 -9.01 5.61
C ASP A 191 -16.32 -8.92 7.07
N ILE A 192 -15.75 -8.00 7.85
CA ILE A 192 -16.20 -7.75 9.24
C ILE A 192 -17.68 -7.35 9.27
N ASP A 193 -18.09 -6.45 8.37
CA ASP A 193 -19.47 -5.98 8.29
C ASP A 193 -20.41 -7.13 7.96
N GLU A 194 -20.10 -7.92 6.94
CA GLU A 194 -20.92 -9.06 6.50
C GLU A 194 -21.09 -10.12 7.60
N GLU A 195 -20.02 -10.42 8.34
CA GLU A 195 -20.03 -11.41 9.41
C GLU A 195 -20.83 -10.96 10.66
N ASN A 196 -20.98 -9.64 10.88
CA ASN A 196 -21.43 -9.10 12.17
C ASN A 196 -22.63 -8.14 12.10
N LYS A 197 -23.01 -7.64 10.92
CA LYS A 197 -24.07 -6.63 10.75
C LYS A 197 -25.41 -7.03 11.34
N GLU A 198 -25.85 -8.28 11.15
CA GLU A 198 -27.13 -8.78 11.65
C GLU A 198 -27.14 -8.90 13.18
N LYS A 199 -25.99 -9.27 13.75
CA LYS A 199 -25.87 -9.52 15.19
C LYS A 199 -25.78 -8.23 16.00
N TYR A 200 -25.01 -7.25 15.53
CA TYR A 200 -24.73 -6.02 16.30
C TYR A 200 -25.30 -4.74 15.70
N LYS A 201 -26.12 -4.86 14.63
CA LYS A 201 -26.69 -3.71 13.91
C LYS A 201 -25.61 -2.69 13.49
N LEU A 202 -24.50 -3.21 12.97
CA LEU A 202 -23.37 -2.39 12.55
C LEU A 202 -23.80 -1.43 11.44
N ARG A 203 -23.39 -0.17 11.56
CA ARG A 203 -23.55 0.82 10.49
C ARG A 203 -22.20 1.30 10.01
N LYS A 204 -21.87 1.03 8.76
CA LYS A 204 -20.65 1.50 8.12
C LYS A 204 -20.68 3.02 7.98
N ILE A 205 -19.59 3.67 8.40
CA ILE A 205 -19.34 5.09 8.19
C ILE A 205 -18.04 5.30 7.43
N TRP A 206 -17.99 6.32 6.60
CA TRP A 206 -16.77 6.68 5.89
C TRP A 206 -15.87 7.56 6.75
N ILE A 207 -14.58 7.26 6.76
CA ILE A 207 -13.62 7.91 7.65
C ILE A 207 -12.50 8.48 6.82
N SER A 208 -12.39 9.79 6.83
CA SER A 208 -11.33 10.51 6.15
C SER A 208 -10.12 10.74 7.08
N GLN A 209 -8.92 10.78 6.49
CA GLN A 209 -7.77 11.30 7.22
C GLN A 209 -7.97 12.81 7.39
N ARG A 210 -8.14 13.31 8.61
CA ARG A 210 -8.45 14.74 8.85
C ARG A 210 -7.20 15.64 8.71
N ASP A 211 -6.50 15.53 7.59
CA ASP A 211 -5.30 16.29 7.25
C ASP A 211 -5.48 17.10 5.96
N LYS A 212 -4.57 18.06 5.72
CA LYS A 212 -4.63 19.00 4.59
C LYS A 212 -4.54 18.33 3.21
N ARG A 213 -4.16 17.06 3.12
CA ARG A 213 -4.02 16.33 1.85
C ARG A 213 -5.29 15.58 1.47
N VAL A 214 -6.29 15.51 2.36
CA VAL A 214 -7.57 14.89 2.03
C VAL A 214 -8.37 15.79 1.11
N ARG A 215 -8.92 15.15 0.07
CA ARG A 215 -9.67 15.82 -0.99
C ARG A 215 -10.98 16.33 -0.44
N GLU A 216 -11.44 17.46 -0.94
CA GLU A 216 -12.74 18.03 -0.60
C GLU A 216 -13.88 17.00 -0.80
N THR A 217 -13.81 16.20 -1.86
CA THR A 217 -14.80 15.13 -2.13
C THR A 217 -14.86 14.09 -1.00
N HIS A 218 -13.73 13.80 -0.36
CA HIS A 218 -13.64 12.85 0.75
C HIS A 218 -13.96 13.49 2.11
N ILE A 219 -13.73 14.81 2.26
CA ILE A 219 -14.18 15.55 3.45
C ILE A 219 -15.71 15.51 3.53
N ILE A 220 -16.39 15.68 2.40
CA ILE A 220 -17.86 15.60 2.32
C ILE A 220 -18.36 14.20 2.67
N LEU A 221 -17.56 13.16 2.40
CA LEU A 221 -17.88 11.79 2.77
C LEU A 221 -17.59 11.50 4.25
N ASP A 222 -16.80 12.30 4.95
CA ASP A 222 -16.46 12.03 6.36
C ASP A 222 -17.72 11.87 7.23
N ALA A 223 -17.73 10.83 8.06
CA ALA A 223 -18.82 10.46 8.95
C ALA A 223 -20.19 10.18 8.27
N THR A 224 -20.23 10.11 6.94
CA THR A 224 -21.44 9.68 6.22
C THR A 224 -21.68 8.18 6.42
N GLU A 225 -22.92 7.80 6.69
CA GLU A 225 -23.32 6.39 6.74
C GLU A 225 -23.46 5.85 5.33
N ALA A 226 -23.06 4.59 5.14
CA ALA A 226 -23.44 3.84 3.96
C ALA A 226 -24.97 3.71 3.89
N ASP A 227 -25.51 3.63 2.67
CA ASP A 227 -26.94 3.42 2.49
C ASP A 227 -27.39 2.01 2.91
N LYS A 228 -28.68 1.71 2.71
CA LYS A 228 -29.28 0.40 3.00
C LYS A 228 -28.63 -0.76 2.24
N ASP A 229 -27.98 -0.49 1.11
CA ASP A 229 -27.29 -1.47 0.28
C ASP A 229 -25.79 -1.52 0.65
N GLY A 230 -25.37 -0.79 1.70
CA GLY A 230 -24.01 -0.73 2.18
C GLY A 230 -23.08 0.10 1.30
N LEU A 231 -23.62 1.01 0.48
CA LEU A 231 -22.87 1.84 -0.47
C LEU A 231 -22.67 3.26 0.03
N PHE A 232 -21.46 3.78 -0.19
CA PHE A 232 -21.13 5.20 -0.10
C PHE A 232 -21.32 5.88 -1.46
N HIS A 233 -21.74 7.16 -1.43
CA HIS A 233 -22.06 7.92 -2.63
C HIS A 233 -21.28 9.24 -2.67
N SER A 234 -20.33 9.34 -3.58
CA SER A 234 -19.66 10.61 -3.86
C SER A 234 -20.54 11.45 -4.78
N LYS A 235 -21.19 12.50 -4.24
CA LYS A 235 -21.96 13.44 -5.05
C LYS A 235 -21.12 14.12 -6.14
N PRO A 236 -19.88 14.59 -5.87
CA PRO A 236 -19.06 15.27 -6.88
C PRO A 236 -18.71 14.43 -8.11
N THR A 237 -18.39 13.14 -7.95
CA THR A 237 -18.00 12.27 -9.07
C THR A 237 -19.11 11.33 -9.53
N LYS A 238 -20.24 11.30 -8.82
CA LYS A 238 -21.33 10.33 -8.98
C LYS A 238 -20.86 8.87 -8.81
N ALA A 239 -19.66 8.67 -8.25
CA ALA A 239 -19.15 7.34 -7.99
C ALA A 239 -19.82 6.76 -6.73
N LYS A 240 -20.03 5.45 -6.74
CA LYS A 240 -20.59 4.72 -5.59
C LYS A 240 -19.84 3.42 -5.33
N GLY A 241 -19.69 3.02 -4.09
CA GLY A 241 -18.95 1.80 -3.75
C GLY A 241 -19.13 1.36 -2.31
N LEU A 242 -18.73 0.12 -2.02
CA LEU A 242 -18.90 -0.50 -0.70
C LEU A 242 -17.96 0.08 0.37
N ALA A 243 -16.87 0.71 -0.08
CA ALA A 243 -15.76 1.16 0.75
C ALA A 243 -14.90 2.21 0.02
N PRO A 244 -14.06 2.98 0.75
CA PRO A 244 -12.92 3.68 0.17
C PRO A 244 -12.09 2.80 -0.76
N ARG A 245 -11.50 3.37 -1.82
CA ARG A 245 -10.69 2.64 -2.82
C ARG A 245 -11.44 1.56 -3.62
N MET A 246 -12.74 1.37 -3.36
CA MET A 246 -13.62 0.43 -4.05
C MET A 246 -14.84 1.13 -4.69
N MET A 247 -14.73 2.44 -4.94
CA MET A 247 -15.75 3.18 -5.67
C MET A 247 -15.82 2.70 -7.13
N LYS A 248 -17.02 2.68 -7.71
CA LYS A 248 -17.32 2.32 -9.10
C LYS A 248 -18.01 3.50 -9.80
N GLY A 249 -17.81 3.60 -11.12
CA GLY A 249 -18.33 4.67 -11.97
C GLY A 249 -17.24 5.33 -12.83
N ALA A 250 -17.64 6.13 -13.83
CA ALA A 250 -16.72 6.70 -14.82
C ALA A 250 -15.59 7.54 -14.23
N LEU A 251 -15.82 8.19 -13.09
CA LEU A 251 -14.85 9.03 -12.39
C LEU A 251 -14.33 8.40 -11.08
N ALA A 252 -14.58 7.10 -10.86
CA ALA A 252 -14.23 6.44 -9.61
C ALA A 252 -12.73 6.46 -9.29
N MET A 253 -11.86 6.46 -10.30
CA MET A 253 -10.42 6.58 -10.08
C MET A 253 -10.02 7.89 -9.40
N LYS A 254 -10.79 8.97 -9.55
CA LYS A 254 -10.56 10.23 -8.83
C LYS A 254 -10.79 10.09 -7.33
N GLU A 255 -11.69 9.19 -6.92
CA GLU A 255 -11.94 8.88 -5.52
C GLU A 255 -11.00 7.79 -4.99
N ASN A 256 -10.67 6.79 -5.82
CA ASN A 256 -9.91 5.62 -5.34
C ASN A 256 -8.40 5.87 -5.28
N ALA A 257 -7.80 6.44 -6.32
CA ALA A 257 -6.34 6.56 -6.41
C ALA A 257 -5.80 7.47 -5.29
N GLY A 258 -4.77 7.03 -4.55
CA GLY A 258 -4.17 7.81 -3.46
C GLY A 258 -5.12 8.14 -2.30
N CYS A 259 -6.27 7.46 -2.21
CA CYS A 259 -7.18 7.58 -1.08
C CYS A 259 -6.52 7.01 0.18
N ARG A 260 -6.76 7.66 1.31
CA ARG A 260 -6.31 7.21 2.64
C ARG A 260 -7.45 7.00 3.63
N CYS A 261 -8.68 7.09 3.12
CA CYS A 261 -9.88 6.91 3.90
C CYS A 261 -10.06 5.43 4.26
N SER A 262 -10.77 5.18 5.35
CA SER A 262 -11.10 3.85 5.86
C SER A 262 -12.59 3.76 6.18
N ILE A 263 -13.04 2.56 6.56
CA ILE A 263 -14.39 2.35 7.09
C ILE A 263 -14.34 2.41 8.61
N GLY A 264 -15.42 2.94 9.18
CA GLY A 264 -15.76 2.75 10.57
C GLY A 264 -17.12 2.17 10.81
N TYR A 265 -17.39 1.92 12.09
CA TYR A 265 -18.67 1.39 12.53
C TYR A 265 -19.27 2.28 13.61
N ARG A 266 -20.57 2.50 13.49
CA ARG A 266 -21.43 2.89 14.61
C ARG A 266 -22.12 1.65 15.16
N ILE A 267 -22.09 1.50 16.49
CA ILE A 267 -22.82 0.47 17.22
C ILE A 267 -23.80 1.17 18.16
N ASN A 268 -25.09 0.91 18.01
CA ASN A 268 -26.15 1.53 18.84
C ASN A 268 -26.06 3.07 18.92
N GLY A 269 -25.66 3.73 17.83
CA GLY A 269 -25.53 5.19 17.77
C GLY A 269 -24.20 5.76 18.30
N VAL A 270 -23.28 4.91 18.79
CA VAL A 270 -21.96 5.34 19.26
C VAL A 270 -20.93 5.23 18.13
N GLU A 271 -20.26 6.34 17.82
CA GLU A 271 -19.11 6.39 16.91
C GLU A 271 -17.83 5.95 17.62
N LEU A 272 -17.33 4.77 17.28
CA LEU A 272 -16.16 4.16 17.92
C LEU A 272 -14.83 4.75 17.44
N GLN A 273 -14.90 5.57 16.40
CA GLN A 273 -13.80 6.13 15.64
C GLN A 273 -13.29 7.46 16.20
N GLN A 274 -14.15 8.19 16.91
CA GLN A 274 -13.88 9.52 17.45
C GLN A 274 -13.50 9.51 18.94
N MET A 275 -13.17 8.33 19.48
CA MET A 275 -12.81 8.15 20.88
C MET A 275 -11.39 8.68 21.15
N ASP A 276 -11.29 10.01 21.27
CA ASP A 276 -10.17 10.73 21.89
C ASP A 276 -10.38 10.76 23.41
N LYS A 277 -9.37 10.35 24.18
CA LYS A 277 -9.38 10.36 25.65
C LYS A 277 -9.91 11.65 26.28
N ASN A 278 -9.63 12.78 25.65
CA ASN A 278 -9.97 14.11 26.14
C ASN A 278 -11.41 14.53 25.86
N HIS A 279 -12.11 13.88 24.93
CA HIS A 279 -13.48 14.21 24.52
C HIS A 279 -14.47 13.06 24.75
N MET A 280 -14.05 12.00 25.44
CA MET A 280 -14.90 10.84 25.74
C MET A 280 -15.70 11.03 27.04
N SER A 281 -16.95 10.55 27.05
CA SER A 281 -17.69 10.33 28.30
C SER A 281 -17.00 9.27 29.15
N LYS A 282 -17.34 9.18 30.44
CA LYS A 282 -16.80 8.14 31.32
C LYS A 282 -17.13 6.73 30.81
N GLU A 283 -18.33 6.51 30.25
CA GLU A 283 -18.67 5.20 29.65
C GLU A 283 -17.78 4.90 28.44
N HIS A 284 -17.52 5.89 27.58
CA HIS A 284 -16.65 5.72 26.42
C HIS A 284 -15.17 5.53 26.81
N GLN A 285 -14.69 6.20 27.86
CA GLN A 285 -13.34 5.98 28.38
C GLN A 285 -13.16 4.55 28.88
N VAL A 286 -14.13 3.99 29.60
CA VAL A 286 -14.11 2.59 30.04
C VAL A 286 -14.08 1.63 28.85
N LEU A 287 -14.86 1.90 27.80
CA LEU A 287 -14.83 1.12 26.57
C LEU A 287 -13.45 1.19 25.90
N TYR A 288 -12.90 2.39 25.75
CA TYR A 288 -11.57 2.63 25.19
C TYR A 288 -10.47 1.88 25.95
N GLU A 289 -10.51 1.90 27.29
CA GLU A 289 -9.55 1.20 28.14
C GLU A 289 -9.65 -0.32 28.04
N ARG A 290 -10.86 -0.87 27.85
CA ARG A 290 -11.08 -2.31 27.59
C ARG A 290 -10.55 -2.73 26.21
N THR A 291 -10.58 -1.84 25.24
CA THR A 291 -10.06 -2.05 23.87
C THR A 291 -8.54 -1.79 23.73
N LYS A 292 -7.78 -1.90 24.82
CA LYS A 292 -6.32 -1.72 24.78
C LYS A 292 -5.62 -2.72 23.86
N PHE A 293 -4.58 -2.23 23.17
CA PHE A 293 -3.84 -2.92 22.10
C PHE A 293 -3.11 -4.18 22.55
N ASP A 294 -2.83 -4.28 23.85
CA ASP A 294 -1.97 -5.30 24.45
C ASP A 294 -2.47 -6.73 24.18
N ARG A 295 -3.80 -6.96 24.17
CA ARG A 295 -4.38 -8.28 23.89
C ARG A 295 -4.20 -8.73 22.44
N TYR A 296 -4.27 -7.78 21.50
CA TYR A 296 -4.05 -8.05 20.09
C TYR A 296 -2.58 -8.42 19.83
N GLN A 297 -1.64 -7.69 20.43
CA GLN A 297 -0.21 -8.00 20.33
C GLN A 297 0.13 -9.38 20.90
N MET A 298 -0.36 -9.68 22.11
CA MET A 298 -0.19 -11.00 22.71
C MET A 298 -0.78 -12.14 21.87
N TRP A 299 -1.84 -11.87 21.11
CA TRP A 299 -2.44 -12.85 20.21
C TRP A 299 -1.62 -13.00 18.93
N LEU A 300 -1.16 -11.90 18.32
CA LEU A 300 -0.28 -11.92 17.15
C LEU A 300 0.97 -12.76 17.42
N ASP A 301 1.59 -12.59 18.59
CA ASP A 301 2.77 -13.36 18.99
C ASP A 301 2.51 -14.88 19.05
N LYS A 302 1.28 -15.29 19.33
CA LYS A 302 0.91 -16.72 19.40
C LYS A 302 0.62 -17.32 18.02
N VAL A 303 0.20 -16.50 17.07
CA VAL A 303 -0.14 -16.95 15.70
C VAL A 303 0.94 -16.58 14.69
N SER A 304 2.09 -16.09 15.16
CA SER A 304 3.19 -15.57 14.34
C SER A 304 3.69 -16.58 13.30
N GLU A 305 3.65 -17.87 13.63
CA GLU A 305 4.08 -18.96 12.75
C GLU A 305 3.17 -19.13 11.53
N ASN A 306 1.92 -18.66 11.62
CA ASN A 306 0.95 -18.68 10.52
C ASN A 306 0.95 -17.38 9.70
N ILE A 307 1.71 -16.37 10.13
CA ILE A 307 1.91 -15.11 9.40
C ILE A 307 3.25 -15.20 8.66
N HIS A 308 3.26 -14.82 7.38
CA HIS A 308 4.43 -14.98 6.51
C HIS A 308 5.73 -14.51 7.20
N PRO A 309 6.82 -15.31 7.29
CA PRO A 309 8.01 -14.99 8.11
C PRO A 309 8.65 -13.61 7.82
N ALA A 310 8.54 -13.13 6.58
CA ALA A 310 9.01 -11.80 6.19
C ALA A 310 8.31 -10.65 6.94
N TYR A 311 7.13 -10.87 7.52
CA TYR A 311 6.40 -9.90 8.33
C TYR A 311 7.18 -9.49 9.58
N TYR A 312 7.55 -10.48 10.42
CA TYR A 312 8.35 -10.22 11.62
C TYR A 312 9.78 -9.82 11.25
N GLU A 313 10.32 -10.33 10.14
CA GLU A 313 11.64 -9.91 9.67
C GLU A 313 11.64 -8.43 9.25
N GLN A 314 10.58 -7.91 8.62
CA GLN A 314 10.48 -6.50 8.23
C GLN A 314 10.19 -5.57 9.42
N LEU A 315 9.37 -5.98 10.39
CA LEU A 315 9.11 -5.21 11.62
C LEU A 315 10.30 -5.23 12.59
N SER A 316 10.92 -6.40 12.80
CA SER A 316 12.07 -6.57 13.71
C SER A 316 13.38 -5.98 13.17
N LYS A 317 13.54 -5.90 11.84
CA LYS A 317 14.66 -5.20 11.19
C LYS A 317 14.53 -3.68 11.22
N GLY A 318 13.47 -3.12 11.80
CA GLY A 318 13.24 -1.70 11.99
C GLY A 318 14.08 -0.81 11.10
N ILE A 319 13.61 -0.48 9.89
CA ILE A 319 14.17 0.65 9.15
C ILE A 319 15.69 0.45 8.87
N ASP A 320 16.08 -0.68 8.26
CA ASP A 320 17.48 -0.94 7.88
C ASP A 320 17.82 -0.19 6.57
N TRP A 321 17.99 1.14 6.67
CA TRP A 321 18.66 1.93 5.64
C TRP A 321 20.16 1.64 5.72
N ASP A 322 20.66 0.95 4.70
CA ASP A 322 22.09 0.75 4.38
C ASP A 322 22.76 -0.50 4.99
N ARG A 323 22.84 -1.55 4.16
CA ARG A 323 23.26 -2.91 4.46
C ARG A 323 24.78 -3.07 4.73
N LYS A 324 25.48 -2.06 5.25
CA LYS A 324 26.95 -2.07 5.36
C LYS A 324 27.56 -1.96 6.77
N GLN A 325 26.80 -1.91 7.87
CA GLN A 325 27.42 -1.73 9.20
C GLN A 325 27.13 -2.73 10.32
N MET A 326 26.44 -3.86 10.11
CA MET A 326 26.04 -4.72 11.25
C MET A 326 26.47 -6.19 11.13
N LEU A 327 27.78 -6.44 11.01
CA LEU A 327 28.38 -7.64 11.61
C LEU A 327 28.62 -7.37 13.11
N LYS A 328 27.58 -7.55 13.92
CA LYS A 328 27.68 -7.89 15.35
C LYS A 328 26.28 -8.22 15.89
N LYS A 329 26.02 -9.51 16.08
CA LYS A 329 24.86 -10.03 16.81
C LYS A 329 24.76 -9.34 18.17
N LYS A 330 23.70 -8.57 18.39
CA LYS A 330 23.12 -8.38 19.72
C LYS A 330 21.73 -8.99 19.73
N LYS A 331 21.46 -9.79 20.77
CA LYS A 331 20.11 -10.27 21.09
C LYS A 331 19.21 -9.05 21.20
N ASN A 332 18.36 -8.82 20.20
CA ASN A 332 17.32 -7.82 20.29
C ASN A 332 16.29 -8.32 21.28
N THR A 333 16.32 -7.77 22.49
CA THR A 333 15.17 -7.76 23.38
C THR A 333 14.04 -7.05 22.65
N VAL A 334 12.87 -7.68 22.61
CA VAL A 334 11.59 -7.15 22.11
C VAL A 334 11.31 -5.81 22.78
N ARG A 335 11.87 -4.74 22.23
CA ARG A 335 11.42 -3.39 22.48
C ARG A 335 10.14 -3.28 21.66
N ASP A 336 9.02 -3.46 22.37
CA ASP A 336 7.65 -3.59 21.91
C ASP A 336 7.38 -2.80 20.63
N ASP A 337 7.00 -3.50 19.56
CA ASP A 337 6.68 -2.89 18.27
C ASP A 337 5.57 -1.82 18.42
N ALA A 338 4.73 -1.91 19.46
CA ALA A 338 3.79 -0.85 19.83
C ALA A 338 4.48 0.46 20.26
N THR A 339 5.64 0.40 20.91
CA THR A 339 6.41 1.58 21.31
C THR A 339 7.05 2.24 20.10
N LYS A 340 7.68 1.47 19.21
CA LYS A 340 8.21 2.01 17.93
C LYS A 340 7.09 2.57 17.06
N PHE A 341 5.95 1.88 16.99
CA PHE A 341 4.76 2.33 16.29
C PHE A 341 4.26 3.67 16.83
N LYS A 342 4.21 3.81 18.17
CA LYS A 342 3.80 5.04 18.83
C LYS A 342 4.80 6.18 18.58
N GLU A 343 6.09 5.92 18.64
CA GLU A 343 7.15 6.88 18.28
C GLU A 343 7.05 7.30 16.80
N MET A 344 6.70 6.38 15.89
CA MET A 344 6.50 6.68 14.47
C MET A 344 5.28 7.58 14.21
N LEU A 345 4.19 7.36 14.95
CA LEU A 345 3.01 8.21 14.90
C LEU A 345 3.25 9.59 15.52
N GLU A 346 3.98 9.65 16.64
CA GLU A 346 4.27 10.89 17.36
C GLU A 346 5.30 11.76 16.62
N ASN A 347 6.30 11.16 15.97
CA ASN A 347 7.36 11.88 15.25
C ASN A 347 7.00 12.21 13.79
N GLY A 348 5.81 11.83 13.31
CA GLY A 348 5.28 12.30 12.03
C GLY A 348 5.96 11.73 10.79
N PHE A 349 6.08 10.41 10.68
CA PHE A 349 6.57 9.76 9.47
C PHE A 349 5.74 10.20 8.24
N HIS A 350 6.35 10.97 7.33
CA HIS A 350 5.66 11.64 6.24
C HIS A 350 6.37 11.48 4.89
N LYS A 351 5.59 11.67 3.82
CA LYS A 351 6.07 11.62 2.45
C LYS A 351 6.79 12.93 2.12
N LYS A 352 8.05 12.83 1.71
CA LYS A 352 8.89 13.94 1.28
C LYS A 352 8.58 14.34 -0.16
N ALA A 353 9.07 15.52 -0.58
CA ALA A 353 8.85 16.05 -1.93
C ALA A 353 9.41 15.15 -3.05
N ASP A 354 10.45 14.38 -2.77
CA ASP A 354 11.08 13.42 -3.69
C ASP A 354 10.33 12.07 -3.78
N GLY A 355 9.23 11.92 -3.02
CA GLY A 355 8.42 10.72 -2.94
C GLY A 355 8.98 9.61 -2.06
N SER A 356 10.08 9.86 -1.33
CA SER A 356 10.54 8.99 -0.23
C SER A 356 9.73 9.25 1.04
N TRP A 357 9.86 8.37 2.04
CA TRP A 357 9.25 8.57 3.36
C TRP A 357 10.33 8.68 4.45
N GLY A 358 10.09 9.54 5.44
CA GLY A 358 10.97 9.71 6.59
C GLY A 358 10.30 10.45 7.74
N TYR A 359 11.01 10.58 8.85
CA TYR A 359 10.65 11.46 9.96
C TYR A 359 10.82 12.93 9.58
#